data_AF-A0A535FSB7-F1
#
_entry.id   AF-A0A535FSB7-F1
#
_cell.length_a   1.000
_cell.length_b   1.000
_cell.length_c   1.000
_cell.angle_alpha   90.00
_cell.angle_beta   90.00
_cell.angle_gamma   90.00
#
_symmetry.space_group_name_H-M   'P 1'
#
loop_
_entity.id
_entity.type
_entity.pdbx_description
1 polymer ?
#
loop_
_entity_poly.entity_id
_entity_poly.type
_entity_poly.pdbx_seq_one_letter_code
_entity_poly.pdbx_strand_id
1 'polypeptide(L)'
;TSNIAAEWSQGTLRNLLVRESGRLRLLAGKMFALLLFVAISLTLTLLISAALIIAVAQSQGISTAAWTSSEGMRAFLSFFGNEVLCLVGISLLGMLIAVLTRSIGTAVGVALAYVLVPEGVIAMVWPEGSKWFPVRVFNFLPGSTVPAAVGPTPPQGYHAALLVALLWMVGFVVVSAVVFRRQDVSA
;
A
#
# COMPACT_ATOMS: atom_id res chain seq x y z
N THR A 1 11.47 4.97 -0.64
CA THR A 1 11.90 4.31 -1.89
C THR A 1 13.18 4.89 -2.48
N SER A 2 13.55 6.14 -2.15
CA SER A 2 14.78 6.81 -2.61
C SER A 2 16.11 6.13 -2.22
N ASN A 3 16.14 5.38 -1.13
CA ASN A 3 17.39 4.88 -0.56
C ASN A 3 18.03 3.71 -1.36
N ILE A 4 17.24 2.89 -2.07
CA ILE A 4 17.76 1.68 -2.71
C ILE A 4 18.56 2.00 -3.99
N ALA A 5 18.04 2.81 -4.92
CA ALA A 5 18.83 3.20 -6.10
C ALA A 5 19.74 4.40 -5.93
N ALA A 6 19.70 5.10 -4.79
CA ALA A 6 20.83 5.93 -4.39
C ALA A 6 22.09 5.06 -4.21
N GLU A 7 21.97 3.89 -3.57
CA GLU A 7 23.08 2.94 -3.41
C GLU A 7 23.51 2.27 -4.74
N TRP A 8 22.59 2.08 -5.69
CA TRP A 8 22.93 1.58 -7.04
C TRP A 8 23.74 2.62 -7.83
N SER A 9 23.36 3.90 -7.72
CA SER A 9 24.05 5.00 -8.39
C SER A 9 25.43 5.29 -7.81
N GLN A 10 25.65 5.01 -6.51
CA GLN A 10 26.89 5.33 -5.81
C GLN A 10 27.92 4.19 -5.79
N GLY A 11 27.61 3.03 -6.37
CA GLY A 11 28.56 1.89 -6.45
C GLY A 11 28.82 1.17 -5.11
N THR A 12 28.22 1.61 -4.01
CA THR A 12 28.31 1.03 -2.66
C THR A 12 27.73 -0.38 -2.57
N LEU A 13 26.82 -0.73 -3.49
CA LEU A 13 26.25 -2.06 -3.62
C LEU A 13 27.29 -3.13 -3.95
N ARG A 14 28.31 -2.84 -4.75
CA ARG A 14 29.41 -3.80 -5.02
C ARG A 14 30.19 -4.16 -3.75
N ASN A 15 30.33 -3.22 -2.82
CA ASN A 15 31.08 -3.43 -1.58
C ASN A 15 30.26 -4.22 -0.52
N LEU A 16 28.93 -4.04 -0.51
CA LEU A 16 28.02 -4.81 0.35
C LEU A 16 27.78 -6.24 -0.18
N LEU A 17 27.76 -6.43 -1.50
CA LEU A 17 27.56 -7.73 -2.15
C LEU A 17 28.72 -8.72 -1.97
N VAL A 18 29.92 -8.23 -1.64
CA VAL A 18 31.09 -9.06 -1.29
C VAL A 18 30.99 -9.61 0.14
N ARG A 19 30.20 -8.98 1.02
CA ARG A 19 30.11 -9.35 2.45
C ARG A 19 28.83 -10.08 2.87
N GLU A 20 27.75 -10.05 2.09
CA GLU A 20 26.48 -10.65 2.53
C GLU A 20 25.91 -11.62 1.49
N SER A 21 26.00 -12.92 1.79
CA SER A 21 25.44 -14.02 0.98
C SER A 21 23.89 -14.04 0.95
N GLY A 22 23.22 -13.19 1.75
CA GLY A 22 21.78 -13.13 1.93
C GLY A 22 21.09 -11.94 1.25
N ARG A 23 21.27 -11.73 -0.05
CA ARG A 23 20.67 -10.60 -0.81
C ARG A 23 19.15 -10.45 -0.64
N LEU A 24 18.45 -11.58 -0.56
CA LEU A 24 17.01 -11.64 -0.27
C LEU A 24 16.65 -11.20 1.15
N ARG A 25 17.49 -11.47 2.15
CA ARG A 25 17.28 -11.00 3.53
C ARG A 25 17.47 -9.49 3.64
N LEU A 26 18.43 -8.93 2.91
CA LEU A 26 18.66 -7.49 2.84
C LEU A 26 17.49 -6.76 2.16
N LEU A 27 16.99 -7.29 1.03
CA LEU A 27 15.81 -6.74 0.35
C LEU A 27 14.56 -6.81 1.25
N ALA A 28 14.32 -7.95 1.89
CA ALA A 28 13.21 -8.13 2.81
C ALA A 28 13.30 -7.19 4.03
N GLY A 29 14.49 -7.02 4.61
CA GLY A 29 14.72 -6.09 5.72
C GLY A 29 14.45 -4.63 5.33
N LYS A 30 14.89 -4.21 4.13
CA LYS A 30 14.60 -2.86 3.61
C LYS A 30 13.11 -2.63 3.36
N MET A 31 12.41 -3.64 2.84
CA MET A 31 10.96 -3.56 2.65
C MET A 31 10.23 -3.49 3.98
N PHE A 32 10.61 -4.32 4.95
CA PHE A 32 10.03 -4.28 6.28
C PHE A 32 10.25 -2.92 6.96
N ALA A 33 11.44 -2.35 6.86
CA ALA A 33 11.73 -1.02 7.38
C ALA A 33 10.86 0.07 6.73
N LEU A 34 10.63 -0.02 5.40
CA LEU A 34 9.77 0.92 4.68
C LEU A 34 8.30 0.77 5.09
N LEU A 35 7.80 -0.47 5.19
CA LEU A 35 6.44 -0.75 5.65
C LEU A 35 6.22 -0.23 7.08
N LEU A 36 7.19 -0.45 7.97
CA LEU A 36 7.12 0.03 9.35
C LEU A 36 7.11 1.57 9.39
N PHE A 37 7.97 2.22 8.61
CA PHE A 37 7.98 3.69 8.50
C PHE A 37 6.63 4.23 8.02
N VAL A 38 6.07 3.63 6.97
CA VAL A 38 4.76 4.02 6.42
C VAL A 38 3.65 3.80 7.45
N ALA A 39 3.65 2.66 8.16
CA ALA A 39 2.67 2.37 9.20
C ALA A 39 2.73 3.36 10.38
N ILE A 40 3.94 3.72 10.83
CA ILE A 40 4.13 4.73 11.89
C ILE A 40 3.64 6.10 11.40
N SER A 41 4.01 6.48 10.17
CA SER A 41 3.56 7.75 9.57
C SER A 41 2.04 7.82 9.46
N LEU A 42 1.39 6.74 8.98
CA LEU A 42 -0.07 6.65 8.92
C LEU A 42 -0.68 6.82 10.32
N THR A 43 -0.15 6.09 11.30
CA THR A 43 -0.66 6.14 12.68
C THR A 43 -0.57 7.56 13.24
N LEU A 44 0.55 8.24 13.02
CA LEU A 44 0.73 9.62 13.46
C LEU A 44 -0.25 10.57 12.77
N THR A 45 -0.40 10.47 11.44
CA THR A 45 -1.36 11.26 10.67
C THR A 45 -2.78 11.06 11.18
N LEU A 46 -3.19 9.80 11.38
CA LEU A 46 -4.51 9.43 11.86
C LEU A 46 -4.79 10.00 13.26
N LEU A 47 -3.82 9.92 14.18
CA LEU A 47 -3.93 10.47 15.52
C LEU A 47 -4.07 12.00 15.52
N ILE A 48 -3.24 12.68 14.73
CA ILE A 48 -3.30 14.14 14.59
C ILE A 48 -4.64 14.56 13.98
N SER A 49 -5.09 13.90 12.91
CA SER A 49 -6.37 14.15 12.28
C SER A 49 -7.53 13.92 13.25
N ALA A 50 -7.54 12.82 14.00
CA ALA A 50 -8.58 12.54 14.99
C ALA A 50 -8.62 13.61 16.10
N ALA A 51 -7.45 14.03 16.61
CA ALA A 51 -7.35 15.07 17.62
C ALA A 51 -7.90 16.42 17.12
N LEU A 52 -7.54 16.81 15.89
CA LEU A 52 -8.05 18.03 15.24
C LEU A 52 -9.56 17.98 15.03
N ILE A 53 -10.09 16.84 14.57
CA ILE A 53 -11.53 16.65 14.35
C ILE A 53 -12.29 16.79 15.67
N ILE A 54 -11.82 16.18 16.76
CA ILE A 54 -12.46 16.30 18.08
C ILE A 54 -12.41 17.75 18.58
N ALA A 55 -11.26 18.42 18.44
CA ALA A 55 -11.12 19.82 18.87
C ALA A 55 -12.05 20.77 18.09
N VAL A 56 -12.19 20.57 16.78
CA VAL A 56 -13.10 21.37 15.93
C VAL A 56 -14.56 21.00 16.16
N ALA A 57 -14.88 19.73 16.42
CA ALA A 57 -16.24 19.31 16.73
C ALA A 57 -16.75 19.97 18.01
N GLN A 58 -15.88 20.09 19.03
CA GLN A 58 -16.21 20.80 20.27
C GLN A 58 -16.48 22.29 20.03
N SER A 59 -15.73 22.97 19.16
CA SER A 59 -15.96 24.38 18.85
C SER A 59 -17.25 24.63 18.06
N GLN A 60 -17.78 23.62 17.36
CA GLN A 60 -19.04 23.69 16.63
C GLN A 60 -20.23 23.05 17.37
N GLY A 61 -20.05 22.62 18.62
CA GLY A 61 -21.13 22.01 19.41
C GLY A 61 -21.60 20.64 18.92
N ILE A 62 -20.78 19.95 18.13
CA ILE A 62 -21.08 18.60 17.62
C ILE A 62 -20.76 17.58 18.71
N SER A 63 -21.73 16.75 19.05
CA SER A 63 -21.54 15.68 20.03
C SER A 63 -20.59 14.60 19.50
N THR A 64 -19.46 14.39 20.18
CA THR A 64 -18.45 13.37 19.84
C THR A 64 -18.65 12.05 20.58
N ALA A 65 -19.69 11.93 21.40
CA ALA A 65 -19.95 10.75 22.24
C ALA A 65 -20.09 9.44 21.43
N ALA A 66 -20.65 9.53 20.21
CA ALA A 66 -20.75 8.38 19.32
C ALA A 66 -19.36 7.90 18.83
N TRP A 67 -18.40 8.81 18.64
CA TRP A 67 -17.08 8.49 18.12
C TRP A 67 -16.15 7.87 19.16
N THR A 68 -16.29 8.28 20.42
CA THR A 68 -15.53 7.73 21.56
C THR A 68 -16.20 6.51 22.21
N SER A 69 -17.41 6.16 21.77
CA SER A 69 -18.11 4.94 22.20
C SER A 69 -17.34 3.67 21.80
N SER A 70 -17.67 2.54 22.43
CA SER A 70 -17.09 1.24 22.09
C SER A 70 -17.30 0.86 20.62
N GLU A 71 -18.46 1.20 20.06
CA GLU A 71 -18.79 0.93 18.65
C GLU A 71 -18.02 1.86 17.71
N GLY A 72 -17.89 3.15 18.06
CA GLY A 72 -17.07 4.11 17.32
C GLY A 72 -15.59 3.71 17.31
N MET A 73 -15.06 3.27 18.45
CA MET A 73 -13.68 2.79 18.56
C MET A 73 -13.45 1.50 17.77
N ARG A 74 -14.42 0.57 17.77
CA ARG A 74 -14.36 -0.65 16.94
C ARG A 74 -14.35 -0.32 15.46
N ALA A 75 -15.22 0.57 15.01
CA ALA A 75 -15.25 1.04 13.62
C ALA A 75 -13.92 1.68 13.23
N PHE A 76 -13.37 2.55 14.09
CA PHE A 76 -12.06 3.17 13.89
C PHE A 76 -10.93 2.15 13.79
N LEU A 77 -10.91 1.14 14.66
CA LEU A 77 -9.87 0.11 14.65
C LEU A 77 -9.96 -0.77 13.40
N SER A 78 -11.18 -1.08 12.95
CA SER A 78 -11.40 -1.81 11.69
C SER A 78 -10.96 -0.99 10.47
N PHE A 79 -11.25 0.31 10.45
CA PHE A 79 -10.78 1.24 9.43
C PHE A 79 -9.26 1.29 9.40
N PHE A 80 -8.63 1.47 10.56
CA PHE A 80 -7.17 1.48 10.68
C PHE A 80 -6.52 0.19 10.16
N GLY A 81 -7.07 -0.98 10.52
CA GLY A 81 -6.59 -2.26 10.01
C GLY A 81 -6.70 -2.38 8.48
N ASN A 82 -7.82 -1.95 7.91
CA ASN A 82 -8.04 -1.95 6.46
C ASN A 82 -7.09 -0.98 5.74
N GLU A 83 -6.83 0.19 6.33
CA GLU A 83 -5.91 1.19 5.78
C GLU A 83 -4.47 0.70 5.80
N VAL A 84 -4.03 0.05 6.89
CA VAL A 84 -2.72 -0.61 6.95
C VAL A 84 -2.59 -1.69 5.87
N LEU A 85 -3.62 -2.52 5.69
CA LEU A 85 -3.63 -3.53 4.62
C LEU A 85 -3.55 -2.91 3.22
N CYS A 86 -4.27 -1.82 2.98
CA CYS A 86 -4.21 -1.05 1.74
C CYS A 86 -2.79 -0.55 1.46
N LEU A 87 -2.18 0.13 2.43
CA LEU A 87 -0.83 0.68 2.29
C LEU A 87 0.22 -0.41 2.07
N VAL A 88 0.11 -1.54 2.78
CA VAL A 88 1.00 -2.70 2.58
C VAL A 88 0.83 -3.23 1.15
N GLY A 89 -0.41 -3.41 0.68
CA GLY A 89 -0.70 -3.89 -0.67
C GLY A 89 -0.13 -3.01 -1.77
N ILE A 90 -0.36 -1.69 -1.69
CA ILE A 90 0.18 -0.72 -2.65
C ILE A 90 1.72 -0.65 -2.57
N SER A 91 2.30 -0.76 -1.38
CA SER A 91 3.75 -0.79 -1.21
C SER A 91 4.38 -2.03 -1.85
N LEU A 92 3.73 -3.20 -1.73
CA LEU A 92 4.16 -4.44 -2.39
C LEU A 92 4.04 -4.36 -3.91
N LEU A 93 2.99 -3.72 -4.43
CA LEU A 93 2.87 -3.44 -5.87
C LEU A 93 4.02 -2.53 -6.34
N GLY A 94 4.30 -1.46 -5.61
CA GLY A 94 5.41 -0.55 -5.90
C GLY A 94 6.77 -1.27 -5.87
N MET A 95 6.95 -2.21 -4.93
CA MET A 95 8.13 -3.07 -4.86
C MET A 95 8.25 -3.96 -6.11
N LEU A 96 7.16 -4.62 -6.52
CA LEU A 96 7.14 -5.45 -7.72
C LEU A 96 7.58 -4.65 -8.95
N ILE A 97 7.00 -3.46 -9.13
CA ILE A 97 7.35 -2.56 -10.23
C ILE A 97 8.83 -2.16 -10.13
N ALA A 98 9.33 -1.83 -8.94
CA ALA A 98 10.73 -1.46 -8.74
C ALA A 98 11.71 -2.60 -9.08
N VAL A 99 11.38 -3.84 -8.71
CA VAL A 99 12.18 -5.03 -9.04
C VAL A 99 12.16 -5.30 -10.55
N LEU A 100 11.04 -5.04 -11.23
CA LEU A 100 10.91 -5.20 -12.67
C LEU A 100 11.67 -4.12 -13.45
N THR A 101 11.57 -2.85 -13.06
CA THR A 101 12.12 -1.73 -13.81
C THR A 101 13.61 -1.49 -13.58
N ARG A 102 14.20 -2.05 -12.50
CA ARG A 102 15.62 -1.97 -12.15
C ARG A 102 16.19 -0.54 -12.04
N SER A 103 15.33 0.48 -11.88
CA SER A 103 15.72 1.88 -11.71
C SER A 103 14.70 2.62 -10.87
N ILE A 104 15.15 3.45 -9.90
CA ILE A 104 14.25 4.25 -9.05
C ILE A 104 13.37 5.17 -9.91
N GLY A 105 13.97 5.86 -10.88
CA GLY A 105 13.26 6.88 -11.65
C GLY A 105 12.10 6.29 -12.45
N THR A 106 12.37 5.18 -13.12
CA THR A 106 11.34 4.46 -13.88
C THR A 106 10.35 3.73 -12.97
N ALA A 107 10.80 3.19 -11.83
CA ALA A 107 9.92 2.56 -10.85
C ALA A 107 8.85 3.51 -10.33
N VAL A 108 9.26 4.72 -9.91
CA VAL A 108 8.33 5.73 -9.40
C VAL A 108 7.38 6.20 -10.51
N GLY A 109 7.91 6.49 -11.70
CA GLY A 109 7.09 6.91 -12.84
C GLY A 109 6.05 5.87 -13.25
N VAL A 110 6.45 4.60 -13.37
CA VAL A 110 5.55 3.50 -13.74
C VAL A 110 4.54 3.20 -12.64
N ALA A 111 4.95 3.21 -11.38
CA ALA A 111 4.04 3.01 -10.25
C ALA A 111 2.97 4.10 -10.21
N LEU A 112 3.34 5.37 -10.35
CA LEU A 112 2.39 6.48 -10.40
C LEU A 112 1.48 6.39 -11.63
N ALA A 113 2.04 6.10 -12.80
CA ALA A 113 1.26 5.94 -14.02
C ALA A 113 0.21 4.82 -13.88
N TYR A 114 0.58 3.69 -13.26
CA TYR A 114 -0.32 2.57 -13.04
C TYR A 114 -1.42 2.87 -12.03
N VAL A 115 -1.07 3.48 -10.90
CA VAL A 115 -2.04 3.80 -9.83
C VAL A 115 -3.08 4.81 -10.32
N LEU A 116 -2.68 5.75 -11.18
CA LEU A 116 -3.54 6.89 -11.55
C LEU A 116 -4.44 6.64 -12.76
N VAL A 117 -3.99 5.87 -13.75
CA VAL A 117 -4.63 5.87 -15.08
C VAL A 117 -5.30 4.54 -15.46
N PRO A 118 -4.58 3.41 -15.61
CA PRO A 118 -5.14 2.22 -16.25
C PRO A 118 -6.39 1.68 -15.57
N GLU A 119 -6.36 1.49 -14.24
CA GLU A 119 -7.53 0.94 -13.53
C GLU A 119 -8.73 1.90 -13.53
N GLY A 120 -8.48 3.21 -13.55
CA GLY A 120 -9.54 4.23 -13.66
C GLY A 120 -10.23 4.19 -15.03
N VAL A 121 -9.45 4.13 -16.11
CA VAL A 121 -9.98 4.05 -17.48
C VAL A 121 -10.74 2.74 -17.70
N ILE A 122 -10.19 1.60 -17.25
CA ILE A 122 -10.88 0.31 -17.41
C ILE A 122 -12.19 0.30 -16.61
N ALA A 123 -12.23 0.94 -15.44
CA ALA A 123 -13.47 1.03 -14.68
C ALA A 123 -14.59 1.80 -15.39
N MET A 124 -14.27 2.71 -16.32
CA MET A 124 -15.27 3.42 -17.11
C MET A 124 -15.90 2.52 -18.19
N VAL A 125 -15.12 1.57 -18.72
CA VAL A 125 -15.55 0.70 -19.84
C VAL A 125 -16.09 -0.64 -19.31
N TRP A 126 -15.52 -1.16 -18.22
CA TRP A 126 -15.89 -2.43 -17.62
C TRP A 126 -15.90 -2.38 -16.08
N PRO A 127 -16.95 -1.80 -15.48
CA PRO A 127 -17.06 -1.65 -14.03
C PRO A 127 -16.99 -2.98 -13.27
N GLU A 128 -17.70 -4.00 -13.76
CA GLU A 128 -17.81 -5.32 -13.13
C GLU A 128 -16.49 -6.09 -13.06
N GLY A 129 -15.63 -5.95 -14.06
CA GLY A 129 -14.28 -6.53 -14.02
C GLY A 129 -13.33 -5.70 -13.16
N SER A 130 -13.49 -4.38 -13.20
CA SER A 130 -12.55 -3.46 -12.55
C SER A 130 -12.47 -3.60 -11.04
N LYS A 131 -13.53 -4.08 -10.38
CA LYS A 131 -13.59 -4.23 -8.92
C LYS A 131 -12.56 -5.21 -8.34
N TRP A 132 -12.05 -6.11 -9.18
CA TRP A 132 -11.06 -7.13 -8.80
C TRP A 132 -9.60 -6.71 -9.04
N PHE A 133 -9.37 -5.54 -9.64
CA PHE A 133 -8.01 -5.04 -9.87
C PHE A 133 -7.33 -4.60 -8.57
N PRO A 134 -6.01 -4.76 -8.47
CA PRO A 134 -5.31 -4.62 -7.21
C PRO A 134 -5.47 -3.23 -6.59
N VAL A 135 -5.23 -2.14 -7.33
CA VAL A 135 -5.30 -0.78 -6.75
C VAL A 135 -6.74 -0.47 -6.31
N ARG A 136 -7.74 -0.87 -7.09
CA ARG A 136 -9.15 -0.72 -6.72
C ARG A 136 -9.54 -1.53 -5.49
N VAL A 137 -9.14 -2.80 -5.41
CA VAL A 137 -9.38 -3.65 -4.24
C VAL A 137 -8.79 -3.03 -2.99
N PHE A 138 -7.52 -2.58 -3.03
CA PHE A 138 -6.88 -1.94 -1.89
C PHE A 138 -7.56 -0.64 -1.49
N ASN A 139 -7.96 0.20 -2.45
CA ASN A 139 -8.68 1.44 -2.17
C ASN A 139 -10.10 1.21 -1.62
N PHE A 140 -10.78 0.12 -1.99
CA PHE A 140 -12.12 -0.15 -1.47
C PHE A 140 -12.13 -0.67 -0.03
N LEU A 141 -11.07 -1.33 0.43
CA LEU A 141 -11.00 -1.90 1.79
C LEU A 141 -11.21 -0.87 2.93
N PRO A 142 -10.53 0.28 2.95
CA PRO A 142 -10.75 1.31 3.96
C PRO A 142 -12.04 2.12 3.74
N GLY A 143 -12.74 1.92 2.62
CA GLY A 143 -13.87 2.74 2.22
C GLY A 143 -13.40 4.02 1.52
N SER A 144 -13.06 3.91 0.24
CA SER A 144 -12.67 5.09 -0.56
C SER A 144 -13.89 5.93 -0.93
N THR A 145 -13.80 7.24 -0.74
CA THR A 145 -14.74 8.26 -1.26
C THR A 145 -14.49 8.61 -2.72
N VAL A 146 -13.59 7.90 -3.42
CA VAL A 146 -13.22 8.15 -4.81
C VAL A 146 -13.24 6.84 -5.62
N PRO A 147 -14.19 6.67 -6.55
CA PRO A 147 -15.29 7.58 -6.87
C PRO A 147 -16.29 7.68 -5.70
N ALA A 148 -16.93 8.85 -5.55
CA ALA A 148 -17.90 9.19 -4.48
C ALA A 148 -19.15 8.30 -4.37
N ALA A 149 -19.22 7.22 -5.15
CA ALA A 149 -20.29 6.24 -5.19
C ALA A 149 -19.98 4.94 -4.42
N VAL A 150 -18.78 4.80 -3.85
CA VAL A 150 -18.45 3.62 -3.05
C VAL A 150 -18.91 3.89 -1.62
N GLY A 151 -20.00 3.23 -1.23
CA GLY A 151 -20.47 3.23 0.15
C GLY A 151 -19.45 2.59 1.11
N PRO A 152 -19.78 2.47 2.40
CA PRO A 152 -18.87 1.92 3.41
C PRO A 152 -18.45 0.46 3.14
N THR A 153 -19.13 -0.23 2.22
CA THR A 153 -18.85 -1.62 1.85
C THR A 153 -18.29 -1.70 0.43
N PRO A 154 -17.20 -2.47 0.21
CA PRO A 154 -16.68 -2.75 -1.13
C PRO A 154 -17.77 -3.33 -2.06
N PRO A 155 -17.77 -3.01 -3.37
CA PRO A 155 -18.79 -3.50 -4.32
C PRO A 155 -18.89 -5.02 -4.43
N GLN A 156 -17.81 -5.73 -4.10
CA GLN A 156 -17.72 -7.20 -4.11
C GLN A 156 -18.01 -7.85 -2.75
N GLY A 157 -18.31 -7.05 -1.72
CA GLY A 157 -18.41 -7.49 -0.34
C GLY A 157 -17.06 -7.49 0.39
N TYR A 158 -17.08 -7.24 1.69
CA TYR A 158 -15.88 -7.08 2.51
C TYR A 158 -15.00 -8.35 2.53
N HIS A 159 -15.61 -9.52 2.76
CA HIS A 159 -14.88 -10.78 2.82
C HIS A 159 -14.21 -11.15 1.48
N ALA A 160 -14.91 -10.94 0.36
CA ALA A 160 -14.34 -11.19 -0.96
C ALA A 160 -13.20 -10.21 -1.27
N ALA A 161 -13.37 -8.92 -0.94
CA ALA A 161 -12.33 -7.91 -1.12
C ALA A 161 -11.07 -8.24 -0.30
N LEU A 162 -11.23 -8.66 0.96
CA LEU A 162 -10.12 -9.09 1.80
C LEU A 162 -9.37 -10.29 1.22
N LEU A 163 -10.08 -11.33 0.79
CA LEU A 163 -9.46 -12.51 0.19
C LEU A 163 -8.68 -12.14 -1.08
N VAL A 164 -9.26 -11.33 -1.96
CA VAL A 164 -8.60 -10.89 -3.19
C VAL A 164 -7.39 -10.01 -2.90
N ALA A 165 -7.48 -9.11 -1.92
CA ALA A 165 -6.35 -8.29 -1.48
C ALA A 165 -5.19 -9.18 -0.99
N LEU A 166 -5.48 -10.17 -0.15
CA LEU A 166 -4.49 -11.13 0.33
C LEU A 166 -3.86 -11.93 -0.82
N LEU A 167 -4.67 -12.39 -1.77
CA LEU A 167 -4.17 -13.10 -2.95
C LEU A 167 -3.25 -12.22 -3.80
N TRP A 168 -3.60 -10.95 -4.02
CA TRP A 168 -2.74 -10.00 -4.72
C TRP A 168 -1.42 -9.75 -3.97
N MET A 169 -1.46 -9.57 -2.65
CA MET A 169 -0.26 -9.39 -1.84
C MET A 169 0.68 -10.59 -1.94
N VAL A 170 0.14 -11.82 -1.81
CA VAL A 170 0.92 -13.05 -2.00
C VAL A 170 1.49 -13.11 -3.42
N GLY A 171 0.69 -12.80 -4.43
CA GLY A 171 1.11 -12.75 -5.83
C GLY A 171 2.28 -11.77 -6.04
N PHE A 172 2.20 -10.55 -5.53
CA PHE A 172 3.26 -9.56 -5.65
C PHE A 172 4.56 -10.00 -4.98
N VAL A 173 4.48 -10.59 -3.79
CA VAL A 173 5.66 -11.11 -3.07
C VAL A 173 6.29 -12.27 -3.84
N VAL A 174 5.49 -13.24 -4.29
CA VAL A 174 5.99 -14.42 -5.02
C VAL A 174 6.62 -14.01 -6.35
N VAL A 175 5.94 -13.17 -7.15
CA VAL A 175 6.47 -12.72 -8.43
C VAL A 175 7.74 -11.90 -8.22
N SER A 176 7.77 -10.99 -7.25
CA SER A 176 8.97 -10.21 -6.93
C SER A 176 10.14 -11.11 -6.54
N ALA A 177 9.90 -12.13 -5.71
CA ALA A 177 10.93 -13.08 -5.29
C ALA A 177 11.45 -13.94 -6.44
N VAL A 178 10.57 -14.41 -7.33
CA VAL A 178 10.95 -15.20 -8.52
C VAL A 178 11.75 -14.35 -9.51
N VAL A 179 11.28 -13.13 -9.79
CA VAL A 179 11.99 -12.19 -10.69
C VAL A 179 13.36 -11.89 -10.12
N PHE A 180 13.47 -11.54 -8.84
CA PHE A 180 14.74 -11.25 -8.19
C PHE A 180 15.71 -12.44 -8.28
N ARG A 181 15.23 -13.67 -7.98
CA ARG A 181 16.05 -14.89 -8.09
C ARG A 181 16.55 -15.16 -9.50
N ARG A 182 15.71 -14.97 -10.52
CA ARG A 182 16.13 -15.18 -11.92
C ARG A 182 17.16 -14.16 -12.37
N GLN A 183 17.07 -12.93 -11.87
CA GLN A 183 18.01 -11.86 -12.18
C GLN A 183 19.40 -12.10 -11.58
N ASP A 184 19.45 -12.72 -10.39
CA ASP A 184 20.71 -13.08 -9.73
C ASP A 184 21.53 -14.15 -10.49
N VAL A 185 20.91 -15.00 -11.31
CA VAL A 185 21.62 -16.07 -12.06
C VAL A 185 22.36 -15.53 -13.29
N SER A 186 22.02 -14.33 -13.75
CA SER A 186 22.53 -13.74 -15.00
C SER A 186 23.59 -12.64 -14.82
N ALA A 187 24.15 -12.46 -13.62
CA ALA A 187 25.05 -11.35 -13.26
C ALA A 187 26.42 -11.83 -12.77
#